data_AF-A0A1S3QTV9-F1
#
_entry.id   AF-A0A1S3QTV9-F1
#
_cell.length_a   1.000
_cell.length_b   1.000
_cell.length_c   1.000
_cell.angle_alpha   90.00
_cell.angle_beta   90.00
_cell.angle_gamma   90.00
#
_symmetry.space_group_name_H-M   'P 1'
#
loop_
_entity.id
_entity.type
_entity.pdbx_description
1 polymer ?
#
loop_
_entity_poly.entity_id
_entity_poly.type
_entity_poly.pdbx_seq_one_letter_code
_entity_poly.pdbx_strand_id
1 'polypeptide(L)'
;MNLNLQTRTLLLSFYSRLYLQEHNHTHIARSRVLSRWLAALPLQLSQLGHRNPALSDRLLLSIQAAASRGNKALLNSLHTHACRLYDPQEGSVVLLPAESQQRLVQLLYFLPVMSQGLLANLSRCCTAGRVSAGLAASLIRIIHLRSSLSGWSVGSQDATLRDVDYISFLFSTLTGFSSDELSTLQEAGDDSVLPPSPLSPLSLYPTPLEQFTHHWDVVEEVCHCLETLGSRSQCFDVLQNGICKNLTGLAVVPDSMAAGLLRAVARLLDLSFLPSEPLLRFLSRCCLSLLSLLLTLQQDTASENNHKREAVWGACVAALSSIPRLLRLVLQSLRVRDLCEEELPQLAQILSLLLQHTALRNHMLANATLLQHIIQDLTRYCRGESKEQWMTDLLYCYSVTMATHRGNLGLRDIY
;
A
#
# COMPACT_ATOMS: atom_id res chain seq x y z
N MET A 1 41.02 11.87 -19.03
CA MET A 1 40.84 12.37 -20.42
C MET A 1 39.36 12.53 -20.71
N ASN A 2 38.91 13.75 -21.00
CA ASN A 2 37.52 14.00 -21.39
C ASN A 2 37.36 13.82 -22.91
N LEU A 3 36.93 12.63 -23.32
CA LEU A 3 36.54 12.37 -24.72
C LEU A 3 35.30 13.20 -25.08
N ASN A 4 35.26 13.77 -26.28
CA ASN A 4 34.10 14.48 -26.82
C ASN A 4 32.86 13.52 -26.87
N LEU A 5 31.66 14.06 -26.67
CA LEU A 5 30.38 13.32 -26.66
C LEU A 5 30.18 12.49 -27.93
N GLN A 6 30.59 13.01 -29.10
CA GLN A 6 30.52 12.27 -30.36
C GLN A 6 31.41 11.03 -30.34
N THR A 7 32.65 11.16 -29.87
CA THR A 7 33.58 10.03 -29.72
C THR A 7 33.08 9.01 -28.71
N ARG A 8 32.51 9.46 -27.58
CA ARG A 8 31.87 8.59 -26.57
C ARG A 8 30.70 7.81 -27.16
N THR A 9 29.85 8.47 -27.93
CA THR A 9 28.70 7.85 -28.61
C THR A 9 29.13 6.81 -29.64
N LEU A 10 30.17 7.12 -30.44
CA LEU A 10 30.72 6.19 -31.43
C LEU A 10 31.32 4.95 -30.76
N LEU A 11 32.15 5.13 -29.74
CA LEU A 11 32.73 4.02 -28.97
C LEU A 11 31.65 3.17 -28.31
N LEU A 12 30.64 3.80 -27.73
CA LEU A 12 29.49 3.09 -27.15
C LEU A 12 28.75 2.28 -28.22
N SER A 13 28.49 2.86 -29.39
CA SER A 13 27.82 2.15 -30.49
C SER A 13 28.66 0.98 -31.02
N PHE A 14 29.98 1.15 -31.11
CA PHE A 14 30.91 0.13 -31.55
C PHE A 14 30.91 -1.05 -30.57
N TYR A 15 31.17 -0.79 -29.29
CA TYR A 15 31.21 -1.84 -28.27
C TYR A 15 29.85 -2.49 -28.03
N SER A 16 28.77 -1.72 -28.05
CA SER A 16 27.40 -2.23 -27.95
C SER A 16 27.06 -3.15 -29.10
N ARG A 17 27.33 -2.76 -30.35
CA ARG A 17 27.11 -3.63 -31.52
C ARG A 17 27.97 -4.89 -31.47
N LEU A 18 29.25 -4.73 -31.12
CA LEU A 18 30.19 -5.83 -31.01
C LEU A 18 29.73 -6.85 -29.95
N TYR A 19 29.19 -6.38 -28.82
CA TYR A 19 28.62 -7.24 -27.78
C TYR A 19 27.26 -7.84 -28.18
N LEU A 20 26.37 -7.08 -28.82
CA LEU A 20 25.04 -7.58 -29.20
C LEU A 20 25.11 -8.63 -30.33
N GLN A 21 26.03 -8.45 -31.29
CA GLN A 21 26.29 -9.38 -32.41
C GLN A 21 27.06 -10.64 -31.99
N GLU A 22 27.46 -10.76 -30.72
CA GLU A 22 28.31 -11.81 -30.15
C GLU A 22 27.72 -13.24 -30.19
N HIS A 23 26.49 -13.45 -30.65
CA HIS A 23 25.84 -14.77 -30.69
C HIS A 23 26.65 -15.87 -31.41
N ASN A 24 27.68 -15.53 -32.20
CA ASN A 24 28.47 -16.48 -32.99
C ASN A 24 30.00 -16.51 -32.68
N HIS A 25 30.52 -15.80 -31.67
CA HIS A 25 31.98 -15.68 -31.49
C HIS A 25 32.48 -15.84 -30.04
N THR A 26 32.98 -17.04 -29.71
CA THR A 26 33.49 -17.44 -28.38
C THR A 26 34.70 -16.64 -27.87
N HIS A 27 35.49 -16.02 -28.76
CA HIS A 27 36.67 -15.22 -28.39
C HIS A 27 36.32 -13.85 -27.81
N ILE A 28 35.17 -13.29 -28.19
CA ILE A 28 34.71 -11.97 -27.73
C ILE A 28 34.21 -12.06 -26.27
N ALA A 29 33.58 -13.17 -25.90
CA ALA A 29 33.08 -13.44 -24.54
C ALA A 29 34.19 -13.51 -23.48
N ARG A 30 35.42 -13.80 -23.89
CA ARG A 30 36.61 -13.85 -23.02
C ARG A 30 37.40 -12.54 -23.00
N SER A 31 36.95 -11.50 -23.71
CA SER A 31 37.64 -10.21 -23.78
C SER A 31 37.57 -9.48 -22.44
N ARG A 32 38.75 -9.32 -21.82
CA ARG A 32 38.90 -8.49 -20.60
C ARG A 32 38.54 -7.02 -20.84
N VAL A 33 38.76 -6.53 -22.06
CA VAL A 33 38.45 -5.13 -22.42
C VAL A 33 36.94 -4.90 -22.44
N LEU A 34 36.19 -5.81 -23.06
CA LEU A 34 34.72 -5.72 -23.09
C LEU A 34 34.10 -5.92 -21.71
N SER A 35 34.61 -6.88 -20.94
CA SER A 35 34.15 -7.09 -19.56
C SER A 35 34.37 -5.85 -18.68
N ARG A 36 35.52 -5.17 -18.82
CA ARG A 36 35.79 -3.91 -18.10
C ARG A 36 34.92 -2.75 -18.60
N TRP A 37 34.71 -2.65 -19.91
CA TRP A 37 33.82 -1.64 -20.49
C TRP A 37 32.38 -1.82 -19.97
N LEU A 38 31.86 -3.05 -20.01
CA LEU A 38 30.54 -3.40 -19.46
C LEU A 38 30.45 -3.03 -17.97
N ALA A 39 31.46 -3.38 -17.17
CA ALA A 39 31.49 -3.05 -15.74
C ALA A 39 31.48 -1.54 -15.47
N ALA A 40 31.85 -0.68 -16.42
CA ALA A 40 31.79 0.77 -16.24
C ALA A 40 30.39 1.37 -16.52
N LEU A 41 29.52 0.64 -17.23
CA LEU A 41 28.23 1.18 -17.71
C LEU A 41 27.25 1.56 -16.58
N PRO A 42 27.08 0.78 -15.50
CA PRO A 42 26.17 1.16 -14.41
C PRO A 42 26.59 2.48 -13.74
N LEU A 43 27.89 2.70 -13.53
CA LEU A 43 28.41 3.97 -13.02
C LEU A 43 28.12 5.11 -13.99
N GLN A 44 28.40 4.92 -15.29
CA GLN A 44 28.13 5.93 -16.31
C GLN A 44 26.64 6.29 -16.37
N LEU A 45 25.76 5.30 -16.28
CA LEU A 45 24.33 5.52 -16.23
C LEU A 45 23.94 6.38 -15.02
N SER A 46 24.47 6.09 -13.83
CA SER A 46 24.21 6.90 -12.63
C SER A 46 24.71 8.35 -12.73
N GLN A 47 25.78 8.59 -13.50
CA GLN A 47 26.36 9.92 -13.68
C GLN A 47 25.70 10.72 -14.81
N LEU A 48 25.23 10.02 -15.85
CA LEU A 48 24.57 10.63 -17.01
C LEU A 48 23.09 10.85 -16.73
N GLY A 49 22.37 9.84 -16.24
CA GLY A 49 20.96 9.92 -15.86
C GLY A 49 20.11 10.70 -16.86
N HIS A 50 19.39 11.71 -16.37
CA HIS A 50 18.54 12.60 -17.16
C HIS A 50 19.30 13.62 -18.01
N ARG A 51 20.61 13.83 -17.79
CA ARG A 51 21.40 14.83 -18.52
C ARG A 51 21.52 14.49 -20.01
N ASN A 52 21.40 13.21 -20.36
CA ASN A 52 21.30 12.77 -21.75
C ASN A 52 20.46 11.48 -21.85
N PRO A 53 19.13 11.58 -21.93
CA PRO A 53 18.25 10.41 -21.90
C PRO A 53 18.50 9.46 -23.08
N ALA A 54 18.84 9.98 -24.26
CA ALA A 54 19.12 9.15 -25.44
C ALA A 54 20.38 8.29 -25.28
N LEU A 55 21.43 8.79 -24.62
CA LEU A 55 22.61 8.00 -24.29
C LEU A 55 22.37 7.03 -23.13
N SER A 56 21.62 7.46 -22.11
CA SER A 56 21.21 6.60 -20.99
C SER A 56 20.40 5.40 -21.47
N ASP A 57 19.51 5.60 -22.45
CA ASP A 57 18.72 4.55 -23.07
C ASP A 57 19.60 3.49 -23.77
N ARG A 58 20.60 3.95 -24.54
CA ARG A 58 21.57 3.05 -25.21
C ARG A 58 22.45 2.29 -24.21
N LEU A 59 22.85 2.94 -23.12
CA LEU A 59 23.57 2.28 -22.01
C LEU A 59 22.71 1.18 -21.39
N LEU A 60 21.44 1.47 -21.12
CA LEU A 60 20.49 0.52 -20.56
C LEU A 60 20.33 -0.73 -21.42
N LEU A 61 20.22 -0.58 -22.75
CA LEU A 61 20.15 -1.73 -23.66
C LEU A 61 21.37 -2.65 -23.55
N SER A 62 22.58 -2.08 -23.49
CA SER A 62 23.81 -2.85 -23.32
C SER A 62 23.90 -3.50 -21.94
N ILE A 63 23.49 -2.78 -20.88
CA ILE A 63 23.45 -3.32 -19.51
C ILE A 63 22.46 -4.50 -19.44
N GLN A 64 21.26 -4.36 -19.99
CA GLN A 64 20.23 -5.40 -19.96
C GLN A 64 20.66 -6.65 -20.71
N ALA A 65 21.24 -6.50 -21.91
CA ALA A 65 21.76 -7.63 -22.67
C ALA A 65 22.93 -8.34 -21.94
N ALA A 66 23.78 -7.58 -21.25
CA ALA A 66 24.89 -8.17 -20.50
C ALA A 66 24.44 -8.82 -19.18
N ALA A 67 23.40 -8.27 -18.54
CA ALA A 67 22.80 -8.82 -17.33
C ALA A 67 22.07 -10.14 -17.62
N SER A 68 21.31 -10.21 -18.73
CA SER A 68 20.62 -11.45 -19.13
C SER A 68 21.58 -12.59 -19.50
N ARG A 69 22.80 -12.26 -19.93
CA ARG A 69 23.89 -13.22 -20.19
C ARG A 69 24.71 -13.57 -18.94
N GLY A 70 24.36 -13.05 -17.76
CA GLY A 70 25.04 -13.36 -16.50
C GLY A 70 26.47 -12.81 -16.40
N ASN A 71 26.79 -11.68 -17.05
CA ASN A 71 28.14 -11.12 -16.99
C ASN A 71 28.51 -10.69 -15.55
N LYS A 72 29.39 -11.45 -14.90
CA LYS A 72 29.74 -11.24 -13.48
C LYS A 72 30.29 -9.84 -13.17
N ALA A 73 31.15 -9.30 -14.03
CA ALA A 73 31.77 -7.99 -13.80
C ALA A 73 30.73 -6.85 -13.88
N LEU A 74 29.80 -6.94 -14.84
CA LEU A 74 28.66 -6.04 -14.93
C LEU A 74 27.75 -6.18 -13.70
N LEU A 75 27.35 -7.39 -13.33
CA LEU A 75 26.43 -7.62 -12.21
C LEU A 75 26.98 -7.10 -10.88
N ASN A 76 28.29 -7.27 -10.64
CA ASN A 76 28.96 -6.70 -9.47
C ASN A 76 28.94 -5.17 -9.47
N SER A 77 29.17 -4.55 -10.64
CA SER A 77 29.09 -3.09 -10.78
C SER A 77 27.66 -2.57 -10.62
N LEU A 78 26.68 -3.27 -11.20
CA LEU A 78 25.27 -2.95 -11.07
C LEU A 78 24.83 -3.01 -9.61
N HIS A 79 25.25 -4.04 -8.87
CA HIS A 79 25.03 -4.14 -7.43
C HIS A 79 25.67 -2.98 -6.66
N THR A 80 26.94 -2.64 -6.96
CA THR A 80 27.67 -1.54 -6.32
C THR A 80 26.99 -0.19 -6.50
N HIS A 81 26.35 0.04 -7.65
CA HIS A 81 25.70 1.31 -7.98
C HIS A 81 24.17 1.29 -7.85
N ALA A 82 23.58 0.19 -7.38
CA ALA A 82 22.14 0.01 -7.31
C ALA A 82 21.45 1.12 -6.50
N CYS A 83 21.89 1.41 -5.27
CA CYS A 83 21.25 2.43 -4.44
C CYS A 83 21.23 3.82 -5.10
N ARG A 84 22.25 4.17 -5.90
CA ARG A 84 22.27 5.45 -6.64
C ARG A 84 21.34 5.43 -7.85
N LEU A 85 21.25 4.30 -8.55
CA LEU A 85 20.37 4.17 -9.72
C LEU A 85 18.89 4.20 -9.33
N TYR A 86 18.56 3.62 -8.18
CA TYR A 86 17.20 3.55 -7.63
C TYR A 86 16.96 4.55 -6.51
N ASP A 87 17.74 5.63 -6.42
CA ASP A 87 17.44 6.68 -5.46
C ASP A 87 16.06 7.31 -5.76
N PRO A 88 15.16 7.44 -4.77
CA PRO A 88 13.78 7.89 -5.01
C PRO A 88 13.68 9.37 -5.41
N GLN A 89 14.74 10.16 -5.23
CA GLN A 89 14.76 11.59 -5.55
C GLN A 89 15.62 11.86 -6.80
N GLU A 90 16.84 11.34 -6.81
CA GLU A 90 17.86 11.67 -7.81
C GLU A 90 18.21 10.49 -8.73
N GLY A 91 17.57 9.33 -8.52
CA GLY A 91 17.90 8.11 -9.22
C GLY A 91 17.52 8.14 -10.70
N SER A 92 18.25 7.39 -11.51
CA SER A 92 17.89 7.20 -12.92
C SER A 92 16.50 6.58 -13.09
N VAL A 93 16.01 5.82 -12.10
CA VAL A 93 14.68 5.20 -12.13
C VAL A 93 13.54 6.22 -12.08
N VAL A 94 13.73 7.37 -11.44
CA VAL A 94 12.70 8.41 -11.32
C VAL A 94 12.89 9.54 -12.34
N LEU A 95 14.11 9.74 -12.83
CA LEU A 95 14.44 10.87 -13.72
C LEU A 95 14.44 10.52 -15.22
N LEU A 96 14.48 9.24 -15.60
CA LEU A 96 14.42 8.83 -17.00
C LEU A 96 12.98 8.65 -17.50
N PRO A 97 12.74 8.65 -18.83
CA PRO A 97 11.42 8.42 -19.41
C PRO A 97 10.88 7.00 -19.14
N ALA A 98 9.56 6.81 -19.19
CA ALA A 98 8.85 5.59 -18.81
C ALA A 98 9.44 4.28 -19.39
N GLU A 99 9.84 4.26 -20.67
CA GLU A 99 10.47 3.07 -21.28
C GLU A 99 11.80 2.69 -20.61
N SER A 100 12.64 3.69 -20.31
CA SER A 100 13.90 3.51 -19.59
C SER A 100 13.65 3.08 -18.14
N GLN A 101 12.62 3.64 -17.48
CA GLN A 101 12.23 3.23 -16.13
C GLN A 101 11.80 1.75 -16.11
N GLN A 102 11.03 1.30 -17.11
CA GLN A 102 10.64 -0.10 -17.24
C GLN A 102 11.86 -1.03 -17.37
N ARG A 103 12.84 -0.68 -18.20
CA ARG A 103 14.08 -1.47 -18.34
C ARG A 103 14.89 -1.47 -17.05
N LEU A 104 14.95 -0.35 -16.33
CA LEU A 104 15.57 -0.28 -15.01
C LEU A 104 14.88 -1.25 -14.04
N VAL A 105 13.56 -1.20 -13.91
CA VAL A 105 12.83 -2.14 -13.05
C VAL A 105 13.10 -3.60 -13.43
N GLN A 106 13.15 -3.93 -14.72
CA GLN A 106 13.52 -5.27 -15.18
C GLN A 106 14.95 -5.69 -14.77
N LEU A 107 15.90 -4.75 -14.65
CA LEU A 107 17.26 -5.05 -14.19
C LEU A 107 17.32 -5.55 -12.74
N LEU A 108 16.31 -5.23 -11.92
CA LEU A 108 16.19 -5.77 -10.56
C LEU A 108 16.13 -7.30 -10.55
N TYR A 109 15.64 -7.93 -11.62
CA TYR A 109 15.61 -9.39 -11.73
C TYR A 109 17.02 -10.01 -11.71
N PHE A 110 18.00 -9.31 -12.30
CA PHE A 110 19.36 -9.84 -12.48
C PHE A 110 20.34 -9.50 -11.35
N LEU A 111 19.96 -8.64 -10.40
CA LEU A 111 20.85 -8.25 -9.31
C LEU A 111 21.31 -9.48 -8.50
N PRO A 112 22.58 -9.61 -8.08
CA PRO A 112 23.01 -10.77 -7.30
C PRO A 112 22.41 -10.78 -5.89
N VAL A 113 22.40 -9.63 -5.21
CA VAL A 113 21.86 -9.46 -3.85
C VAL A 113 21.13 -8.14 -3.77
N MET A 114 20.01 -8.12 -3.05
CA MET A 114 19.28 -6.89 -2.70
C MET A 114 19.60 -6.47 -1.26
N SER A 115 20.29 -5.34 -1.10
CA SER A 115 20.60 -4.81 0.22
C SER A 115 19.37 -4.11 0.84
N GLN A 116 19.35 -4.01 2.17
CA GLN A 116 18.30 -3.29 2.90
C GLN A 116 18.17 -1.82 2.44
N GLY A 117 19.30 -1.14 2.20
CA GLY A 117 19.30 0.24 1.69
C GLY A 117 18.68 0.35 0.29
N LEU A 118 18.91 -0.63 -0.58
CA LEU A 118 18.26 -0.68 -1.90
C LEU A 118 16.75 -0.87 -1.75
N LEU A 119 16.32 -1.80 -0.90
CA LEU A 119 14.89 -2.07 -0.68
C LEU A 119 14.16 -0.85 -0.09
N ALA A 120 14.79 -0.13 0.84
CA ALA A 120 14.25 1.13 1.35
C ALA A 120 14.06 2.16 0.22
N ASN A 121 15.05 2.31 -0.66
CA ASN A 121 14.96 3.18 -1.83
C ASN A 121 13.86 2.75 -2.79
N LEU A 122 13.74 1.45 -3.07
CA LEU A 122 12.71 0.90 -3.94
C LEU A 122 11.30 1.09 -3.36
N SER A 123 11.14 0.92 -2.05
CA SER A 123 9.86 1.17 -1.36
C SER A 123 9.44 2.62 -1.52
N ARG A 124 10.37 3.57 -1.32
CA ARG A 124 10.11 4.99 -1.58
C ARG A 124 9.84 5.30 -3.05
N CYS A 125 10.50 4.62 -3.98
CA CYS A 125 10.18 4.75 -5.41
C CYS A 125 8.73 4.33 -5.71
N CYS A 126 8.24 3.28 -5.03
CA CYS A 126 6.85 2.83 -5.17
C CYS A 126 5.85 3.85 -4.62
N THR A 127 6.17 4.60 -3.56
CA THR A 127 5.19 5.44 -2.85
C THR A 127 5.28 6.93 -3.18
N ALA A 128 6.43 7.43 -3.65
CA ALA A 128 6.65 8.86 -3.90
C ALA A 128 5.94 9.45 -5.14
N GLY A 129 5.17 8.65 -5.90
CA GLY A 129 4.41 9.11 -7.08
C GLY A 129 5.28 9.51 -8.30
N ARG A 130 6.60 9.33 -8.24
CA ARG A 130 7.52 9.65 -9.35
C ARG A 130 7.65 8.54 -10.39
N VAL A 131 7.18 7.35 -10.03
CA VAL A 131 7.08 6.17 -10.89
C VAL A 131 5.60 5.83 -10.99
N SER A 132 5.11 5.39 -12.15
CA SER A 132 3.69 5.04 -12.29
C SER A 132 3.31 3.85 -11.42
N ALA A 133 2.05 3.79 -10.97
CA ALA A 133 1.53 2.68 -10.16
C ALA A 133 1.76 1.30 -10.83
N GLY A 134 1.55 1.19 -12.15
CA GLY A 134 1.80 -0.05 -12.88
C GLY A 134 3.28 -0.48 -12.89
N LEU A 135 4.21 0.48 -12.89
CA LEU A 135 5.64 0.19 -12.81
C LEU A 135 6.06 -0.13 -11.37
N ALA A 136 5.49 0.53 -10.37
CA ALA A 136 5.63 0.16 -8.96
C ALA A 136 5.13 -1.27 -8.70
N ALA A 137 3.98 -1.65 -9.27
CA ALA A 137 3.45 -3.01 -9.18
C ALA A 137 4.40 -4.03 -9.82
N SER A 138 4.95 -3.71 -11.00
CA SER A 138 5.94 -4.56 -11.67
C SER A 138 7.21 -4.75 -10.83
N LEU A 139 7.67 -3.69 -10.18
CA LEU A 139 8.81 -3.72 -9.25
C LEU A 139 8.52 -4.64 -8.06
N ILE A 140 7.35 -4.46 -7.41
CA ILE A 140 6.93 -5.29 -6.27
C ILE A 140 6.88 -6.76 -6.67
N ARG A 141 6.32 -7.09 -7.84
CA ARG A 141 6.29 -8.47 -8.38
C ARG A 141 7.67 -9.05 -8.60
N ILE A 142 8.63 -8.29 -9.12
CA ILE A 142 10.01 -8.77 -9.29
C ILE A 142 10.64 -9.07 -7.94
N ILE A 143 10.45 -8.21 -6.94
CA ILE A 143 10.96 -8.46 -5.58
C ILE A 143 10.27 -9.68 -4.96
N HIS A 144 8.95 -9.79 -5.11
CA HIS A 144 8.19 -10.95 -4.64
C HIS A 144 8.73 -12.24 -5.25
N LEU A 145 8.85 -12.32 -6.58
CA LEU A 145 9.38 -13.48 -7.30
C LEU A 145 10.78 -13.89 -6.82
N ARG A 146 11.58 -12.94 -6.35
CA ARG A 146 12.95 -13.15 -5.88
C ARG A 146 13.06 -13.50 -4.40
N SER A 147 11.94 -13.55 -3.69
CA SER A 147 11.86 -13.96 -2.30
C SER A 147 11.91 -15.49 -2.19
N SER A 148 12.59 -16.00 -1.16
CA SER A 148 12.48 -17.42 -0.77
C SER A 148 11.04 -17.81 -0.44
N LEU A 149 10.25 -16.86 0.09
CA LEU A 149 8.86 -17.10 0.48
C LEU A 149 7.91 -17.31 -0.70
N SER A 150 8.30 -16.89 -1.91
CA SER A 150 7.54 -17.14 -3.15
C SER A 150 8.04 -18.36 -3.93
N GLY A 151 8.94 -19.17 -3.33
CA GLY A 151 9.48 -20.37 -3.96
C GLY A 151 10.61 -20.12 -4.95
N TRP A 152 11.38 -19.03 -4.81
CA TRP A 152 12.56 -18.82 -5.65
C TRP A 152 13.58 -19.96 -5.48
N SER A 153 13.78 -20.75 -6.53
CA SER A 153 14.73 -21.87 -6.56
C SER A 153 15.55 -21.88 -7.86
N VAL A 154 16.17 -20.75 -8.22
CA VAL A 154 17.06 -20.72 -9.39
C VAL A 154 18.52 -20.87 -8.96
N GLY A 155 19.02 -22.10 -9.08
CA GLY A 155 20.44 -22.46 -9.23
C GLY A 155 21.39 -22.05 -8.10
N SER A 156 21.57 -22.93 -7.10
CA SER A 156 22.65 -22.98 -6.08
C SER A 156 23.14 -21.68 -5.40
N GLN A 157 22.50 -20.54 -5.63
CA GLN A 157 22.80 -19.29 -4.96
C GLN A 157 21.83 -19.14 -3.79
N ASP A 158 22.39 -19.09 -2.59
CA ASP A 158 21.68 -18.77 -1.35
C ASP A 158 20.78 -17.54 -1.55
N ALA A 159 19.63 -17.54 -0.88
CA ALA A 159 18.54 -16.59 -1.06
C ALA A 159 19.06 -15.15 -1.24
N THR A 160 18.82 -14.61 -2.45
CA THR A 160 19.32 -13.29 -2.87
C THR A 160 18.68 -12.11 -2.12
N LEU A 161 17.64 -12.40 -1.34
CA LEU A 161 16.82 -11.49 -0.55
C LEU A 161 16.46 -12.20 0.75
N ARG A 162 16.77 -11.61 1.91
CA ARG A 162 16.40 -12.17 3.21
C ARG A 162 14.92 -11.95 3.46
N ASP A 163 14.24 -12.94 4.05
CA ASP A 163 12.80 -12.86 4.35
C ASP A 163 12.43 -11.62 5.19
N VAL A 164 13.26 -11.28 6.18
CA VAL A 164 13.05 -10.09 7.03
C VAL A 164 13.10 -8.80 6.21
N ASP A 165 14.06 -8.69 5.27
CA ASP A 165 14.20 -7.51 4.43
C ASP A 165 13.05 -7.42 3.42
N TYR A 166 12.59 -8.56 2.91
CA TYR A 166 11.43 -8.66 2.03
C TYR A 166 10.12 -8.21 2.71
N ILE A 167 9.84 -8.75 3.90
CA ILE A 167 8.64 -8.36 4.65
C ILE A 167 8.74 -6.90 5.09
N SER A 168 9.93 -6.42 5.46
CA SER A 168 10.14 -5.00 5.78
C SER A 168 9.88 -4.09 4.57
N PHE A 169 10.28 -4.52 3.37
CA PHE A 169 9.97 -3.83 2.11
C PHE A 169 8.46 -3.76 1.86
N LEU A 170 7.75 -4.90 1.98
CA LEU A 170 6.29 -4.92 1.80
C LEU A 170 5.59 -4.06 2.84
N PHE A 171 6.00 -4.13 4.11
CA PHE A 171 5.42 -3.32 5.18
C PHE A 171 5.63 -1.83 4.94
N SER A 172 6.85 -1.40 4.59
CA SER A 172 7.14 0.01 4.31
C SER A 172 6.40 0.53 3.07
N THR A 173 6.20 -0.34 2.08
CA THR A 173 5.46 -0.01 0.86
C THR A 173 3.95 0.05 1.10
N LEU A 174 3.42 -0.82 1.99
CA LEU A 174 2.04 -0.81 2.44
C LEU A 174 1.70 0.42 3.30
N THR A 175 2.64 0.88 4.13
CA THR A 175 2.41 2.08 4.95
C THR A 175 2.39 3.35 4.11
N GLY A 176 3.09 3.37 2.98
CA GLY A 176 3.11 4.52 2.05
C GLY A 176 4.00 5.68 2.50
N PHE A 177 4.23 5.80 3.80
CA PHE A 177 4.98 6.87 4.45
C PHE A 177 6.21 6.31 5.17
N SER A 178 7.30 7.08 5.12
CA SER A 178 8.52 6.81 5.88
C SER A 178 8.36 7.18 7.36
N SER A 179 9.24 6.65 8.20
CA SER A 179 9.27 6.99 9.63
C SER A 179 9.46 8.49 9.86
N ASP A 180 10.29 9.14 9.03
CA ASP A 180 10.56 10.56 9.14
C ASP A 180 9.30 11.38 8.78
N GLU A 181 8.63 11.05 7.67
CA GLU A 181 7.37 11.69 7.27
C GLU A 181 6.28 11.53 8.34
N LEU A 182 6.12 10.33 8.90
CA LEU A 182 5.17 10.09 10.00
C LEU A 182 5.52 10.88 11.25
N SER A 183 6.81 11.01 11.60
CA SER A 183 7.26 11.82 12.74
C SER A 183 6.96 13.30 12.53
N THR A 184 7.22 13.83 11.33
CA THR A 184 6.91 15.22 10.99
C THR A 184 5.42 15.53 11.07
N LEU A 185 4.56 14.56 10.71
CA LEU A 185 3.11 14.69 10.85
C LEU A 185 2.64 14.69 12.32
N GLN A 186 3.38 14.08 13.24
CA GLN A 186 3.03 14.14 14.67
C GLN A 186 3.43 15.48 15.30
N GLU A 187 4.49 16.12 14.79
CA GLU A 187 5.00 17.40 15.30
C GLU A 187 4.30 18.61 14.68
N ALA A 188 3.74 18.44 13.47
CA ALA A 188 2.98 19.47 12.79
C ALA A 188 1.68 19.76 13.56
N GLY A 189 1.65 20.85 14.33
CA GLY A 189 0.43 21.45 14.88
C GLY A 189 -0.39 22.14 13.79
N ASP A 190 -0.63 21.44 12.68
CA ASP A 190 -1.14 22.00 11.44
C ASP A 190 -2.66 22.26 11.56
N ASP A 191 -3.10 23.48 11.24
CA ASP A 191 -4.53 23.88 11.23
C ASP A 191 -5.39 23.07 10.24
N SER A 192 -4.74 22.28 9.36
CA SER A 192 -5.36 21.42 8.36
C SER A 192 -5.89 20.08 8.91
N VAL A 193 -5.43 19.69 10.11
CA VAL A 193 -5.77 18.41 10.73
C VAL A 193 -6.87 18.62 11.76
N LEU A 194 -8.05 18.05 11.51
CA LEU A 194 -9.16 18.13 12.47
C LEU A 194 -8.74 17.46 13.80
N PRO A 195 -9.06 18.10 14.94
CA PRO A 195 -8.77 17.52 16.25
C PRO A 195 -9.54 16.21 16.41
N PRO A 196 -8.99 15.24 17.18
CA PRO A 196 -9.65 13.97 17.38
C PRO A 196 -10.98 14.19 18.11
N SER A 197 -12.02 13.55 17.61
CA SER A 197 -13.35 13.56 18.22
C SER A 197 -13.76 12.14 18.60
N PRO A 198 -14.84 11.95 19.40
CA PRO A 198 -15.29 10.60 19.72
C PRO A 198 -15.77 9.83 18.46
N LEU A 199 -16.21 10.51 17.40
CA LEU A 199 -16.49 9.91 16.08
C LEU A 199 -15.27 9.80 15.16
N SER A 200 -14.21 10.57 15.39
CA SER A 200 -12.93 10.46 14.67
C SER A 200 -11.77 10.36 15.66
N PRO A 201 -11.56 9.20 16.29
CA PRO A 201 -10.60 9.05 17.38
C PRO A 201 -9.14 9.15 16.92
N LEU A 202 -8.88 9.09 15.62
CA LEU A 202 -7.60 9.46 15.01
C LEU A 202 -7.80 10.73 14.19
N SER A 203 -6.81 11.60 14.24
CA SER A 203 -6.71 12.72 13.34
C SER A 203 -6.21 12.22 11.99
N LEU A 204 -7.08 12.22 10.97
CA LEU A 204 -6.68 11.77 9.64
C LEU A 204 -5.96 12.89 8.89
N TYR A 205 -4.78 12.59 8.37
CA TYR A 205 -4.12 13.45 7.39
C TYR A 205 -4.72 13.17 6.00
N PRO A 206 -5.40 14.16 5.37
CA PRO A 206 -6.05 13.96 4.08
C PRO A 206 -5.01 13.90 2.97
N THR A 207 -4.79 12.71 2.38
CA THR A 207 -3.87 12.60 1.25
C THR A 207 -4.50 13.15 -0.04
N PRO A 208 -3.74 13.91 -0.86
CA PRO A 208 -4.18 14.36 -2.17
C PRO A 208 -4.69 13.21 -3.02
N LEU A 209 -5.72 13.45 -3.85
CA LEU A 209 -6.40 12.40 -4.62
C LEU A 209 -5.42 11.56 -5.46
N GLU A 210 -4.51 12.20 -6.20
CA GLU A 210 -3.50 11.51 -7.03
C GLU A 210 -2.57 10.62 -6.20
N GLN A 211 -2.14 11.10 -5.02
CA GLN A 211 -1.30 10.32 -4.12
C GLN A 211 -2.06 9.16 -3.51
N PHE A 212 -3.33 9.38 -3.14
CA PHE A 212 -4.22 8.34 -2.62
C PHE A 212 -4.42 7.23 -3.65
N THR A 213 -4.79 7.57 -4.89
CA THR A 213 -5.07 6.58 -5.94
C THR A 213 -3.82 5.80 -6.31
N HIS A 214 -2.68 6.48 -6.46
CA HIS A 214 -1.39 5.82 -6.70
C HIS A 214 -1.02 4.86 -5.57
N HIS A 215 -1.14 5.28 -4.31
CA HIS A 215 -0.86 4.42 -3.17
C HIS A 215 -1.84 3.25 -3.07
N TRP A 216 -3.12 3.46 -3.39
CA TRP A 216 -4.14 2.41 -3.39
C TRP A 216 -3.82 1.28 -4.38
N ASP A 217 -3.38 1.60 -5.59
CA ASP A 217 -2.93 0.60 -6.57
C ASP A 217 -1.72 -0.19 -6.07
N VAL A 218 -0.78 0.49 -5.40
CA VAL A 218 0.38 -0.13 -4.76
C VAL A 218 -0.03 -1.07 -3.62
N VAL A 219 -0.99 -0.65 -2.78
CA VAL A 219 -1.56 -1.47 -1.71
C VAL A 219 -2.17 -2.76 -2.25
N GLU A 220 -2.93 -2.68 -3.35
CA GLU A 220 -3.54 -3.88 -3.95
C GLU A 220 -2.49 -4.90 -4.40
N GLU A 221 -1.38 -4.44 -4.98
CA GLU A 221 -0.28 -5.33 -5.38
C GLU A 221 0.45 -5.92 -4.16
N VAL A 222 0.69 -5.12 -3.11
CA VAL A 222 1.29 -5.61 -1.86
C VAL A 222 0.38 -6.67 -1.23
N CYS A 223 -0.93 -6.43 -1.16
CA CYS A 223 -1.90 -7.39 -0.66
C CYS A 223 -1.88 -8.69 -1.47
N HIS A 224 -1.83 -8.59 -2.81
CA HIS A 224 -1.72 -9.76 -3.67
C HIS A 224 -0.46 -10.58 -3.37
N CYS A 225 0.70 -9.93 -3.22
CA CYS A 225 1.95 -10.60 -2.89
C CYS A 225 1.95 -11.25 -1.50
N LEU A 226 1.25 -10.66 -0.52
CA LEU A 226 1.13 -11.22 0.83
C LEU A 226 0.20 -12.44 0.85
N GLU A 227 -0.86 -12.44 0.04
CA GLU A 227 -1.81 -13.55 -0.07
C GLU A 227 -1.22 -14.81 -0.70
N THR A 228 -0.27 -14.66 -1.63
CA THR A 228 0.39 -15.77 -2.33
C THR A 228 1.48 -16.44 -1.50
N LEU A 229 1.81 -15.92 -0.32
CA LEU A 229 2.80 -16.52 0.56
C LEU A 229 2.28 -17.82 1.18
N GLY A 230 3.14 -18.85 1.25
CA GLY A 230 2.75 -20.18 1.69
C GLY A 230 2.22 -20.29 3.13
N SER A 231 2.63 -19.40 4.04
CA SER A 231 2.14 -19.37 5.42
C SER A 231 1.47 -18.02 5.75
N ARG A 232 0.16 -17.94 5.48
CA ARG A 232 -0.66 -16.74 5.73
C ARG A 232 -0.71 -16.36 7.21
N SER A 233 -0.78 -17.33 8.12
CA SER A 233 -0.85 -17.07 9.57
C SER A 233 0.44 -16.44 10.10
N GLN A 234 1.61 -16.98 9.73
CA GLN A 234 2.90 -16.42 10.11
C GLN A 234 3.10 -15.02 9.49
N CYS A 235 2.70 -14.84 8.24
CA CYS A 235 2.73 -13.53 7.60
C CYS A 235 1.85 -12.51 8.34
N PHE A 236 0.65 -12.93 8.76
CA PHE A 236 -0.24 -12.10 9.55
C PHE A 236 0.38 -11.73 10.91
N ASP A 237 1.00 -12.68 11.61
CA ASP A 237 1.68 -12.41 12.88
C ASP A 237 2.79 -11.38 12.75
N VAL A 238 3.61 -11.48 11.70
CA VAL A 238 4.69 -10.51 11.43
C VAL A 238 4.11 -9.14 11.09
N LEU A 239 3.09 -9.08 10.24
CA LEU A 239 2.40 -7.83 9.87
C LEU A 239 1.78 -7.16 11.11
N GLN A 240 1.04 -7.92 11.91
CA GLN A 240 0.42 -7.45 13.14
C GLN A 240 1.47 -6.88 14.09
N ASN A 241 2.59 -7.57 14.31
CA ASN A 241 3.67 -7.09 15.16
C ASN A 241 4.28 -5.80 14.63
N GLY A 242 4.44 -5.67 13.30
CA GLY A 242 4.88 -4.44 12.64
C GLY A 242 3.92 -3.27 12.89
N ILE A 243 2.61 -3.48 12.73
CA ILE A 243 1.59 -2.46 12.99
C ILE A 243 1.61 -2.07 14.47
N CYS A 244 1.55 -3.06 15.37
CA CYS A 244 1.53 -2.84 16.82
C CYS A 244 2.74 -2.03 17.29
N LYS A 245 3.94 -2.39 16.82
CA LYS A 245 5.19 -1.75 17.24
C LYS A 245 5.36 -0.33 16.67
N ASN A 246 4.98 -0.10 15.42
CA ASN A 246 5.35 1.12 14.71
C ASN A 246 4.20 2.13 14.55
N LEU A 247 2.94 1.70 14.54
CA LEU A 247 1.81 2.53 14.10
C LEU A 247 0.77 2.81 15.19
N THR A 248 0.60 1.93 16.17
CA THR A 248 -0.48 2.07 17.16
C THR A 248 -0.35 3.26 18.10
N GLY A 249 0.85 3.84 18.20
CA GLY A 249 1.14 5.04 18.98
C GLY A 249 0.94 6.36 18.24
N LEU A 250 0.58 6.33 16.94
CA LEU A 250 0.37 7.53 16.14
C LEU A 250 -0.97 8.19 16.49
N ALA A 251 -0.95 9.51 16.65
CA ALA A 251 -2.15 10.33 16.82
C ALA A 251 -2.70 10.81 15.47
N VAL A 252 -1.79 11.21 14.58
CA VAL A 252 -2.11 11.63 13.20
C VAL A 252 -1.77 10.50 12.24
N VAL A 253 -2.73 10.08 11.42
CA VAL A 253 -2.60 8.94 10.50
C VAL A 253 -3.06 9.34 9.09
N PRO A 254 -2.23 9.15 8.04
CA PRO A 254 -2.68 9.36 6.67
C PRO A 254 -3.87 8.46 6.31
N ASP A 255 -4.89 9.03 5.68
CA ASP A 255 -6.10 8.32 5.28
C ASP A 255 -5.81 7.15 4.31
N SER A 256 -4.88 7.31 3.37
CA SER A 256 -4.43 6.24 2.46
C SER A 256 -3.73 5.10 3.20
N MET A 257 -2.94 5.41 4.25
CA MET A 257 -2.33 4.40 5.12
C MET A 257 -3.40 3.65 5.91
N ALA A 258 -4.34 4.36 6.54
CA ALA A 258 -5.42 3.73 7.31
C ALA A 258 -6.28 2.79 6.43
N ALA A 259 -6.66 3.24 5.23
CA ALA A 259 -7.43 2.44 4.30
C ALA A 259 -6.63 1.22 3.81
N GLY A 260 -5.34 1.41 3.49
CA GLY A 260 -4.46 0.34 3.06
C GLY A 260 -4.23 -0.74 4.13
N LEU A 261 -4.09 -0.36 5.40
CA LEU A 261 -3.95 -1.30 6.52
C LEU A 261 -5.23 -2.11 6.76
N LEU A 262 -6.40 -1.45 6.71
CA LEU A 262 -7.69 -2.16 6.79
C LEU A 262 -7.83 -3.18 5.66
N ARG A 263 -7.47 -2.78 4.43
CA ARG A 263 -7.50 -3.63 3.25
C ARG A 263 -6.57 -4.83 3.38
N ALA A 264 -5.32 -4.61 3.78
CA ALA A 264 -4.32 -5.67 3.94
C ALA A 264 -4.69 -6.67 5.04
N VAL A 265 -5.12 -6.18 6.21
CA VAL A 265 -5.54 -7.07 7.30
C VAL A 265 -6.78 -7.89 6.92
N ALA A 266 -7.78 -7.25 6.30
CA ALA A 266 -9.00 -7.92 5.84
C ALA A 266 -8.71 -9.05 4.84
N ARG A 267 -7.73 -8.85 3.96
CA ARG A 267 -7.32 -9.82 2.93
C ARG A 267 -6.48 -10.96 3.49
N LEU A 268 -5.58 -10.65 4.41
CA LEU A 268 -4.64 -11.65 4.94
C LEU A 268 -5.25 -12.58 5.98
N LEU A 269 -6.15 -12.04 6.81
CA LEU A 269 -6.69 -12.77 7.94
C LEU A 269 -7.48 -14.00 7.48
N ASP A 270 -7.13 -15.14 8.06
CA ASP A 270 -7.90 -16.38 7.93
C ASP A 270 -8.87 -16.50 9.12
N LEU A 271 -10.03 -17.14 8.92
CA LEU A 271 -11.09 -17.28 9.93
C LEU A 271 -10.62 -18.02 11.20
N SER A 272 -9.53 -18.77 11.08
CA SER A 272 -8.89 -19.52 12.16
C SER A 272 -8.07 -18.67 13.13
N PHE A 273 -7.76 -17.41 12.77
CA PHE A 273 -6.85 -16.57 13.52
C PHE A 273 -7.54 -15.35 14.15
N LEU A 274 -7.19 -15.04 15.41
CA LEU A 274 -7.72 -13.90 16.14
C LEU A 274 -6.67 -12.79 16.21
N PRO A 275 -6.98 -11.58 15.69
CA PRO A 275 -6.10 -10.44 15.85
C PRO A 275 -5.90 -10.07 17.32
N SER A 276 -4.70 -9.58 17.63
CA SER A 276 -4.35 -9.06 18.95
C SER A 276 -5.23 -7.85 19.30
N GLU A 277 -5.49 -7.70 20.59
CA GLU A 277 -6.33 -6.61 21.10
C GLU A 277 -5.77 -5.20 20.76
N PRO A 278 -4.44 -4.91 20.82
CA PRO A 278 -3.89 -3.63 20.37
C PRO A 278 -4.16 -3.37 18.89
N LEU A 279 -3.99 -4.38 18.03
CA LEU A 279 -4.29 -4.25 16.60
C LEU A 279 -5.78 -3.96 16.38
N LEU A 280 -6.68 -4.71 17.01
CA LEU A 280 -8.12 -4.51 16.86
C LEU A 280 -8.56 -3.09 17.25
N ARG A 281 -8.03 -2.55 18.35
CA ARG A 281 -8.34 -1.18 18.79
C ARG A 281 -7.81 -0.13 17.82
N PHE A 282 -6.62 -0.36 17.27
CA PHE A 282 -6.07 0.55 16.28
C PHE A 282 -6.90 0.52 14.99
N LEU A 283 -7.21 -0.67 14.46
CA LEU A 283 -8.05 -0.82 13.28
C LEU A 283 -9.47 -0.29 13.49
N SER A 284 -10.05 -0.43 14.70
CA SER A 284 -11.37 0.14 14.98
C SER A 284 -11.34 1.67 14.94
N ARG A 285 -10.27 2.29 15.45
CA ARG A 285 -10.08 3.74 15.37
C ARG A 285 -9.85 4.22 13.93
N CYS A 286 -9.04 3.50 13.15
CA CYS A 286 -8.87 3.77 11.72
C CYS A 286 -10.21 3.68 10.97
N CYS A 287 -10.95 2.59 11.18
CA CYS A 287 -12.23 2.36 10.51
C CYS A 287 -13.25 3.44 10.86
N LEU A 288 -13.37 3.82 12.14
CA LEU A 288 -14.32 4.85 12.56
C LEU A 288 -13.97 6.23 11.98
N SER A 289 -12.69 6.61 12.04
CA SER A 289 -12.23 7.89 11.48
C SER A 289 -12.41 7.95 9.95
N LEU A 290 -12.19 6.83 9.25
CA LEU A 290 -12.44 6.73 7.81
C LEU A 290 -13.95 6.76 7.46
N LEU A 291 -14.81 6.18 8.29
CA LEU A 291 -16.26 6.28 8.12
C LEU A 291 -16.75 7.73 8.31
N SER A 292 -16.14 8.49 9.22
CA SER A 292 -16.38 9.94 9.34
C SER A 292 -15.90 10.70 8.10
N LEU A 293 -14.69 10.42 7.60
CA LEU A 293 -14.16 10.98 6.34
C LEU A 293 -15.06 10.68 5.13
N LEU A 294 -15.72 9.52 5.07
CA LEU A 294 -16.64 9.21 3.98
C LEU A 294 -17.83 10.18 3.91
N LEU A 295 -18.30 10.67 5.04
CA LEU A 295 -19.40 11.64 5.06
C LEU A 295 -18.98 12.99 4.49
N THR A 296 -17.75 13.44 4.78
CA THR A 296 -17.23 14.69 4.21
C THR A 296 -17.04 14.53 2.69
N LEU A 297 -16.51 13.39 2.25
CA LEU A 297 -16.36 13.08 0.81
C LEU A 297 -17.71 12.93 0.07
N GLN A 298 -18.81 12.58 0.77
CA GLN A 298 -20.15 12.50 0.17
C GLN A 298 -20.79 13.87 -0.07
N GLN A 299 -20.43 14.87 0.74
CA GLN A 299 -20.95 16.24 0.61
C GLN A 299 -20.29 17.00 -0.53
N ASP A 300 -19.05 16.66 -0.88
CA ASP A 300 -18.33 17.22 -2.02
C ASP A 300 -18.89 16.67 -3.34
N THR A 301 -19.61 17.51 -4.10
CA THR A 301 -20.26 17.17 -5.39
C THR A 301 -19.30 16.85 -6.54
N ALA A 302 -17.98 16.81 -6.30
CA ALA A 302 -16.98 16.57 -7.32
C ALA A 302 -16.90 15.07 -7.67
N SER A 303 -17.16 14.74 -8.94
CA SER A 303 -17.00 13.39 -9.49
C SER A 303 -15.60 12.79 -9.26
N GLU A 304 -14.60 13.65 -9.01
CA GLU A 304 -13.19 13.30 -8.79
C GLU A 304 -12.99 12.48 -7.50
N ASN A 305 -13.75 12.71 -6.44
CA ASN A 305 -13.61 12.01 -5.17
C ASN A 305 -14.26 10.62 -5.14
N ASN A 306 -15.01 10.23 -6.19
CA ASN A 306 -15.72 8.96 -6.21
C ASN A 306 -14.79 7.75 -6.05
N HIS A 307 -13.61 7.77 -6.69
CA HIS A 307 -12.68 6.65 -6.60
C HIS A 307 -12.12 6.48 -5.18
N LYS A 308 -11.71 7.59 -4.55
CA LYS A 308 -11.24 7.61 -3.15
C LYS A 308 -12.34 7.14 -2.20
N ARG A 309 -13.58 7.61 -2.41
CA ARG A 309 -14.75 7.20 -1.63
C ARG A 309 -15.01 5.70 -1.73
N GLU A 310 -15.05 5.14 -2.93
CA GLU A 310 -15.27 3.70 -3.14
C GLU A 310 -14.14 2.86 -2.52
N ALA A 311 -12.88 3.30 -2.64
CA ALA A 311 -11.75 2.63 -2.02
C ALA A 311 -11.83 2.62 -0.48
N VAL A 312 -12.09 3.78 0.14
CA VAL A 312 -12.23 3.90 1.60
C VAL A 312 -13.44 3.09 2.11
N TRP A 313 -14.58 3.19 1.44
CA TRP A 313 -15.78 2.43 1.79
C TRP A 313 -15.55 0.92 1.65
N GLY A 314 -14.98 0.49 0.52
CA GLY A 314 -14.63 -0.90 0.27
C GLY A 314 -13.66 -1.47 1.31
N ALA A 315 -12.65 -0.69 1.72
CA ALA A 315 -11.73 -1.07 2.78
C ALA A 315 -12.45 -1.26 4.14
N CYS A 316 -13.30 -0.31 4.52
CA CYS A 316 -14.05 -0.37 5.77
C CYS A 316 -15.02 -1.56 5.80
N VAL A 317 -15.81 -1.75 4.75
CA VAL A 317 -16.75 -2.87 4.65
C VAL A 317 -16.02 -4.21 4.69
N ALA A 318 -14.97 -4.38 3.89
CA ALA A 318 -14.19 -5.62 3.86
C ALA A 318 -13.61 -5.94 5.25
N ALA A 319 -13.05 -4.95 5.94
CA ALA A 319 -12.54 -5.08 7.29
C ALA A 319 -13.63 -5.45 8.29
N LEU A 320 -14.76 -4.74 8.29
CA LEU A 320 -15.86 -4.98 9.23
C LEU A 320 -16.52 -6.35 9.04
N SER A 321 -16.54 -6.89 7.80
CA SER A 321 -17.08 -8.22 7.51
C SER A 321 -16.08 -9.35 7.79
N SER A 322 -14.79 -9.14 7.53
CA SER A 322 -13.80 -10.24 7.59
C SER A 322 -13.07 -10.33 8.92
N ILE A 323 -12.84 -9.20 9.61
CA ILE A 323 -12.01 -9.16 10.81
C ILE A 323 -12.89 -9.47 12.04
N PRO A 324 -12.66 -10.59 12.75
CA PRO A 324 -13.43 -10.97 13.92
C PRO A 324 -13.40 -9.86 14.98
N ARG A 325 -14.56 -9.61 15.59
CA ARG A 325 -14.77 -8.60 16.65
C ARG A 325 -14.58 -7.13 16.23
N LEU A 326 -14.08 -6.82 15.03
CA LEU A 326 -13.84 -5.43 14.62
C LEU A 326 -15.13 -4.60 14.61
N LEU A 327 -16.19 -5.07 13.94
CA LEU A 327 -17.49 -4.38 13.93
C LEU A 327 -18.03 -4.15 15.34
N ARG A 328 -17.92 -5.16 16.21
CA ARG A 328 -18.36 -5.03 17.60
C ARG A 328 -17.60 -3.92 18.33
N LEU A 329 -16.28 -3.83 18.14
CA LEU A 329 -15.46 -2.78 18.75
C LEU A 329 -15.79 -1.40 18.18
N VAL A 330 -16.00 -1.29 16.86
CA VAL A 330 -16.46 -0.05 16.23
C VAL A 330 -17.79 0.40 16.82
N LEU A 331 -18.79 -0.48 16.92
CA LEU A 331 -20.08 -0.17 17.54
C LEU A 331 -19.94 0.22 19.02
N GLN A 332 -19.02 -0.40 19.76
CA GLN A 332 -18.74 -0.06 21.17
C GLN A 332 -18.04 1.31 21.33
N SER A 333 -17.31 1.77 20.31
CA SER A 333 -16.73 3.11 20.31
C SER A 333 -17.73 4.23 20.01
N LEU A 334 -18.92 3.90 19.48
CA LEU A 334 -20.00 4.86 19.22
C LEU A 334 -20.70 5.27 20.52
N ARG A 335 -20.00 6.04 21.36
CA ARG A 335 -20.52 6.53 22.64
C ARG A 335 -21.36 7.78 22.42
N VAL A 336 -22.65 7.58 22.13
CA VAL A 336 -23.63 8.65 21.84
C VAL A 336 -23.58 9.80 22.86
N ARG A 337 -23.34 9.49 24.13
CA ARG A 337 -23.31 10.47 25.23
C ARG A 337 -22.12 11.44 25.18
N ASP A 338 -21.05 11.03 24.53
CA ASP A 338 -19.81 11.80 24.43
C ASP A 338 -19.82 12.70 23.18
N LEU A 339 -20.82 12.56 22.30
CA LEU A 339 -20.94 13.28 21.03
C LEU A 339 -21.57 14.67 21.20
N CYS A 340 -21.10 15.63 20.41
CA CYS A 340 -21.77 16.92 20.26
C CYS A 340 -22.96 16.85 19.29
N GLU A 341 -23.83 17.86 19.32
CA GLU A 341 -25.08 17.88 18.53
C GLU A 341 -24.83 17.76 17.01
N GLU A 342 -23.72 18.31 16.50
CA GLU A 342 -23.33 18.22 15.09
C GLU A 342 -22.87 16.81 14.67
N GLU A 343 -22.40 16.00 15.63
CA GLU A 343 -21.92 14.64 15.42
C GLU A 343 -23.06 13.61 15.43
N LEU A 344 -24.19 13.89 16.07
CA LEU A 344 -25.32 12.96 16.14
C LEU A 344 -25.90 12.60 14.76
N PRO A 345 -26.14 13.56 13.83
CA PRO A 345 -26.57 13.24 12.47
C PRO A 345 -25.53 12.44 11.70
N GLN A 346 -24.24 12.72 11.89
CA GLN A 346 -23.15 12.00 11.24
C GLN A 346 -23.11 10.53 11.69
N LEU A 347 -23.24 10.28 13.00
CA LEU A 347 -23.36 8.94 13.54
C LEU A 347 -24.56 8.19 12.93
N ALA A 348 -25.71 8.84 12.83
CA ALA A 348 -26.90 8.22 12.25
C ALA A 348 -26.72 7.88 10.77
N GLN A 349 -26.02 8.72 10.01
CA GLN A 349 -25.67 8.45 8.61
C GLN A 349 -24.73 7.24 8.50
N ILE A 350 -23.66 7.19 9.31
CA ILE A 350 -22.74 6.03 9.37
C ILE A 350 -23.51 4.75 9.69
N LEU A 351 -24.36 4.76 10.73
CA LEU A 351 -25.15 3.58 11.09
C LEU A 351 -26.11 3.16 9.97
N SER A 352 -26.72 4.11 9.28
CA SER A 352 -27.60 3.83 8.14
C SER A 352 -26.84 3.19 6.98
N LEU A 353 -25.66 3.71 6.63
CA LEU A 353 -24.78 3.12 5.60
C LEU A 353 -24.38 1.68 5.96
N LEU A 354 -23.99 1.44 7.22
CA LEU A 354 -23.61 0.11 7.69
C LEU A 354 -24.79 -0.87 7.69
N LEU A 355 -25.98 -0.43 8.10
CA LEU A 355 -27.20 -1.24 8.16
C LEU A 355 -27.73 -1.63 6.77
N GLN A 356 -27.57 -0.75 5.78
CA GLN A 356 -28.01 -0.98 4.40
C GLN A 356 -27.07 -1.91 3.64
N HIS A 357 -25.81 -2.07 4.08
CA HIS A 357 -24.84 -2.88 3.36
C HIS A 357 -25.04 -4.39 3.61
N THR A 358 -25.31 -5.14 2.53
CA THR A 358 -25.68 -6.57 2.58
C THR A 358 -24.61 -7.44 3.23
N ALA A 359 -23.33 -7.20 2.95
CA ALA A 359 -22.21 -7.97 3.52
C ALA A 359 -22.11 -7.86 5.05
N LEU A 360 -22.61 -6.77 5.64
CA LEU A 360 -22.54 -6.55 7.10
C LEU A 360 -23.76 -7.06 7.83
N ARG A 361 -24.85 -7.40 7.13
CA ARG A 361 -26.15 -7.72 7.72
C ARG A 361 -26.07 -8.80 8.80
N ASN A 362 -25.38 -9.91 8.54
CA ASN A 362 -25.23 -10.99 9.53
C ASN A 362 -24.44 -10.55 10.77
N HIS A 363 -23.37 -9.75 10.57
CA HIS A 363 -22.57 -9.22 11.66
C HIS A 363 -23.32 -8.17 12.48
N MET A 364 -24.15 -7.34 11.84
CA MET A 364 -25.03 -6.39 12.51
C MET A 364 -26.07 -7.13 13.37
N LEU A 365 -26.70 -8.18 12.84
CA LEU A 365 -27.64 -9.01 13.59
C LEU A 365 -26.99 -9.70 14.80
N ALA A 366 -25.76 -10.19 14.65
CA ALA A 366 -24.99 -10.74 15.77
C ALA A 366 -24.71 -9.71 16.89
N ASN A 367 -24.80 -8.40 16.58
CA ASN A 367 -24.62 -7.30 17.52
C ASN A 367 -25.93 -6.52 17.78
N ALA A 368 -27.09 -7.14 17.54
CA ALA A 368 -28.40 -6.48 17.65
C ALA A 368 -28.66 -5.78 19.00
N THR A 369 -28.21 -6.36 20.10
CA THR A 369 -28.37 -5.76 21.45
C THR A 369 -27.58 -4.47 21.61
N LEU A 370 -26.36 -4.41 21.09
CA LEU A 370 -25.54 -3.20 21.07
C LEU A 370 -26.17 -2.14 20.17
N LEU A 371 -26.60 -2.53 18.97
CA LEU A 371 -27.29 -1.61 18.04
C LEU A 371 -28.56 -1.03 18.66
N GLN A 372 -29.36 -1.86 19.31
CA GLN A 372 -30.56 -1.41 20.01
C GLN A 372 -30.22 -0.38 21.11
N HIS A 373 -29.15 -0.60 21.86
CA HIS A 373 -28.71 0.34 22.90
C HIS A 373 -28.29 1.70 22.30
N ILE A 374 -27.50 1.68 21.22
CA ILE A 374 -27.05 2.90 20.53
C ILE A 374 -28.25 3.69 20.00
N ILE A 375 -29.23 3.01 19.36
CA ILE A 375 -30.44 3.65 18.83
C ILE A 375 -31.32 4.21 19.96
N GLN A 376 -31.43 3.49 21.08
CA GLN A 376 -32.16 3.98 22.25
C GLN A 376 -31.52 5.24 22.85
N ASP A 377 -30.19 5.29 22.92
CA ASP A 377 -29.50 6.47 23.41
C ASP A 377 -29.65 7.64 22.41
N LEU A 378 -29.51 7.42 21.10
CA LEU A 378 -29.78 8.44 20.07
C LEU A 378 -31.19 9.03 20.17
N THR A 379 -32.20 8.17 20.27
CA THR A 379 -33.61 8.61 20.39
C THR A 379 -33.93 9.34 21.70
N ARG A 380 -33.16 9.11 22.76
CA ARG A 380 -33.29 9.85 24.03
C ARG A 380 -32.73 11.26 23.93
N TYR A 381 -31.59 11.42 23.25
CA TYR A 381 -30.97 12.74 23.04
C TYR A 381 -31.79 13.64 22.10
N CYS A 382 -32.43 13.07 21.07
CA CYS A 382 -33.21 13.84 20.08
C CYS A 382 -34.66 14.15 20.50
N ARG A 383 -34.99 14.20 21.80
CA ARG A 383 -36.38 14.48 22.28
C ARG A 383 -36.84 15.95 22.14
N GLY A 384 -36.09 16.80 21.43
CA GLY A 384 -36.48 18.18 21.09
C GLY A 384 -37.56 18.27 19.99
N GLU A 385 -38.16 19.45 19.82
CA GLU A 385 -39.37 19.68 18.99
C GLU A 385 -39.19 19.44 17.48
N SER A 386 -37.96 19.35 16.96
CA SER A 386 -37.66 18.94 15.59
C SER A 386 -37.25 17.47 15.55
N LYS A 387 -38.19 16.55 15.25
CA LYS A 387 -37.82 15.20 14.80
C LYS A 387 -37.09 15.33 13.47
N GLU A 388 -35.77 15.29 13.52
CA GLU A 388 -34.93 15.47 12.35
C GLU A 388 -35.05 14.26 11.40
N GLN A 389 -35.14 14.51 10.10
CA GLN A 389 -35.40 13.52 9.04
C GLN A 389 -34.43 12.32 9.08
N TRP A 390 -33.17 12.56 9.45
CA TRP A 390 -32.16 11.51 9.54
C TRP A 390 -32.49 10.47 10.64
N MET A 391 -33.21 10.85 11.70
CA MET A 391 -33.60 9.93 12.77
C MET A 391 -34.69 8.98 12.27
N THR A 392 -35.66 9.51 11.50
CA THR A 392 -36.68 8.67 10.86
C THR A 392 -36.06 7.69 9.85
N ASP A 393 -35.09 8.15 9.07
CA ASP A 393 -34.40 7.31 8.08
C ASP A 393 -33.58 6.20 8.76
N LEU A 394 -32.85 6.51 9.83
CA LEU A 394 -32.11 5.52 10.62
C LEU A 394 -33.05 4.46 11.23
N LEU A 395 -34.15 4.88 11.85
CA LEU A 395 -35.13 3.97 12.45
C LEU A 395 -35.78 3.07 11.40
N TYR A 396 -36.06 3.61 10.21
CA TYR A 396 -36.53 2.82 9.08
C TYR A 396 -35.50 1.75 8.69
N CYS A 397 -34.23 2.14 8.46
CA CYS A 397 -33.16 1.20 8.11
C CYS A 397 -32.98 0.10 9.16
N TYR A 398 -32.97 0.46 10.43
CA TYR A 398 -32.89 -0.49 11.53
C TYR A 398 -34.07 -1.46 11.53
N SER A 399 -35.30 -0.96 11.37
CA SER A 399 -36.49 -1.79 11.37
C SER A 399 -36.49 -2.82 10.24
N VAL A 400 -36.05 -2.44 9.03
CA VAL A 400 -35.94 -3.33 7.87
C VAL A 400 -34.88 -4.41 8.14
N THR A 401 -33.70 -4.04 8.61
CA THR A 401 -32.62 -4.99 8.90
C THR A 401 -33.02 -5.98 10.00
N MET A 402 -33.75 -5.54 11.03
CA MET A 402 -34.20 -6.40 12.14
C MET A 402 -35.44 -7.25 11.80
N ALA A 403 -36.39 -6.73 11.01
CA ALA A 403 -37.60 -7.46 10.62
C ALA A 403 -37.27 -8.70 9.78
N THR A 404 -36.30 -8.57 8.89
CA THR A 404 -35.83 -9.69 8.08
C THR A 404 -35.14 -10.81 8.87
N HIS A 405 -34.66 -10.54 10.09
CA HIS A 405 -34.13 -11.56 10.99
C HIS A 405 -35.26 -12.35 11.70
N ARG A 406 -36.32 -11.66 12.11
CA ARG A 406 -37.50 -12.31 12.72
C ARG A 406 -38.22 -13.25 11.75
N GLY A 407 -38.30 -12.90 10.46
CA GLY A 407 -38.85 -13.78 9.42
C GLY A 407 -38.04 -15.06 9.20
N ASN A 408 -36.71 -15.00 9.31
CA ASN A 408 -35.83 -16.16 9.14
C ASN A 408 -35.78 -17.09 10.38
N LEU A 409 -36.03 -16.57 11.58
CA LEU A 409 -36.19 -17.39 12.79
C LEU A 409 -37.53 -18.13 12.79
N GLY A 410 -38.62 -17.45 12.40
CA GLY A 410 -39.95 -18.06 12.31
C GLY A 410 -40.07 -19.20 11.30
N LEU A 411 -39.19 -19.27 10.29
CA LEU A 411 -39.11 -20.39 9.33
C LEU A 411 -38.22 -21.54 9.81
N ARG A 412 -37.32 -21.31 10.78
CA ARG A 412 -36.47 -22.36 11.37
C ARG A 412 -37.17 -23.13 12.49
N ASP A 413 -38.17 -22.54 13.15
CA ASP A 413 -38.98 -23.20 14.18
C ASP A 413 -40.17 -24.00 13.61
N ILE A 414 -40.30 -24.09 12.28
CA ILE A 414 -41.37 -24.82 11.57
C ILE A 414 -40.84 -26.13 10.93
N TYR A 415 -39.55 -26.45 11.07
CA TYR A 415 -38.95 -27.70 10.57
C TYR A 415 -38.34 -28.56 11.67
#